data_AF-A0AAC8VUL8-F1
#
_entry.id   AF-A0AAC8VUL8-F1
#
_cell.length_a   1.000
_cell.length_b   1.000
_cell.length_c   1.000
_cell.angle_alpha   90.00
_cell.angle_beta   90.00
_cell.angle_gamma   90.00
#
_symmetry.space_group_name_H-M   'P 1'
#
loop_
_entity.id
_entity.type
_entity.pdbx_description
1 polymer ?
#
loop_
_entity_poly.entity_id
_entity_poly.type
_entity_poly.pdbx_seq_one_letter_code
_entity_poly.pdbx_strand_id
1 'polypeptide(L)'
;MSQYTPPMDDRSLFWAVVEATLSEIFHDDPALAQRLKDELSDASESERSLFFHAEPLEVAADLSGVTPTESQFLLYRCLLGRLAPEAKLALRADMADGWSARVARNQAPAEQLTLFGSG
;
A
#
# COMPACT_ATOMS: atom_id res chain seq x y z
N MET A 1 -34.31 5.35 -6.38
CA MET A 1 -33.08 5.93 -6.96
C MET A 1 -31.92 5.05 -6.51
N SER A 2 -31.54 4.06 -7.33
CA SER A 2 -30.37 3.23 -7.04
C SER A 2 -29.11 4.06 -7.33
N GLN A 3 -28.26 4.24 -6.33
CA GLN A 3 -26.93 4.83 -6.52
C GLN A 3 -26.11 3.80 -7.28
N TYR A 4 -25.99 3.98 -8.60
CA TYR A 4 -25.05 3.22 -9.41
C TYR A 4 -23.66 3.79 -9.13
N THR A 5 -22.94 3.17 -8.19
CA THR A 5 -21.51 3.35 -8.08
C THR A 5 -20.90 2.50 -9.20
N PRO A 6 -20.29 3.09 -10.24
CA PRO A 6 -19.58 2.29 -11.23
C PRO A 6 -18.51 1.44 -10.50
N PRO A 7 -18.25 0.21 -10.96
CA PRO A 7 -17.16 -0.58 -10.39
C PRO A 7 -15.87 0.24 -10.52
N MET A 8 -15.22 0.50 -9.38
CA MET A 8 -13.90 1.11 -9.42
C MET A 8 -12.96 0.12 -10.09
N ASP A 9 -12.17 0.59 -11.05
CA ASP A 9 -11.03 -0.16 -11.58
C ASP A 9 -10.09 -0.55 -10.43
N ASP A 10 -9.47 -1.72 -10.49
CA ASP A 10 -8.65 -2.27 -9.39
C ASP A 10 -7.54 -1.29 -8.98
N ARG A 11 -7.01 -0.53 -9.95
CA ARG A 11 -6.03 0.53 -9.72
C ARG A 11 -6.61 1.74 -8.98
N SER A 12 -7.85 2.11 -9.29
CA SER A 12 -8.54 3.21 -8.60
C SER A 12 -8.82 2.83 -7.14
N LEU A 13 -9.21 1.58 -6.90
CA LEU A 13 -9.40 1.06 -5.55
C LEU A 13 -8.09 1.00 -4.78
N PHE A 14 -7.01 0.52 -5.42
CA PHE A 14 -5.67 0.50 -4.84
C PHE A 14 -5.28 1.88 -4.29
N TRP A 15 -5.38 2.92 -5.13
CA TRP A 15 -5.02 4.27 -4.73
C TRP A 15 -5.94 4.86 -3.66
N ALA A 16 -7.24 4.59 -3.72
CA ALA A 16 -8.17 5.01 -2.67
C ALA A 16 -7.81 4.39 -1.31
N VAL A 17 -7.35 3.13 -1.31
CA VAL A 17 -6.88 2.46 -0.09
C VAL A 17 -5.56 3.05 0.39
N VAL A 18 -4.59 3.35 -0.49
CA VAL A 18 -3.32 4.00 -0.10
C VAL A 18 -3.58 5.36 0.54
N GLU A 19 -4.39 6.21 -0.10
CA GLU A 19 -4.71 7.56 0.40
C GLU A 19 -5.45 7.52 1.75
N ALA A 20 -6.41 6.61 1.90
CA ALA A 20 -7.12 6.42 3.15
C ALA A 20 -6.21 5.85 4.24
N THR A 21 -5.26 4.99 3.88
CA THR A 21 -4.27 4.46 4.83
C THR A 21 -3.30 5.53 5.30
N LEU A 22 -2.79 6.37 4.39
CA LEU A 22 -1.96 7.52 4.73
C LEU A 22 -2.67 8.44 5.72
N SER A 23 -3.90 8.86 5.39
CA SER A 23 -4.63 9.84 6.20
C SER A 23 -5.23 9.29 7.50
N GLU A 24 -5.81 8.08 7.47
CA GLU A 24 -6.56 7.52 8.60
C GLU A 24 -5.69 6.68 9.55
N ILE A 25 -4.57 6.10 9.07
CA ILE A 25 -3.76 5.14 9.83
C ILE A 25 -2.37 5.68 10.15
N PHE A 26 -1.71 6.30 9.17
CA PHE A 26 -0.41 6.93 9.37
C PHE A 26 -0.53 8.41 9.76
N HIS A 27 -1.71 9.01 9.60
CA HIS A 27 -1.97 10.43 9.84
C HIS A 27 -1.05 11.36 9.04
N ASP A 28 -0.70 10.94 7.82
CA ASP A 28 0.20 11.61 6.90
C ASP A 28 -0.56 12.28 5.74
N ASP A 29 0.17 13.08 4.94
CA ASP A 29 -0.42 13.81 3.82
C ASP A 29 -0.79 12.89 2.65
N PRO A 30 -2.08 12.75 2.28
CA PRO A 30 -2.48 11.94 1.12
C PRO A 30 -1.91 12.46 -0.21
N ALA A 31 -1.42 13.71 -0.28
CA ALA A 31 -0.72 14.23 -1.46
C ALA A 31 0.57 13.45 -1.79
N LEU A 32 1.15 12.70 -0.84
CA LEU A 32 2.26 11.79 -1.10
C LEU A 32 1.88 10.70 -2.11
N ALA A 33 0.66 10.15 -2.02
CA ALA A 33 0.17 9.20 -3.00
C ALA A 33 0.01 9.84 -4.39
N GLN A 34 -0.38 11.11 -4.45
CA GLN A 34 -0.49 11.81 -5.74
C GLN A 34 0.88 12.00 -6.41
N ARG A 35 1.92 12.35 -5.65
CA ARG A 35 3.28 12.45 -6.19
C ARG A 35 3.76 11.11 -6.74
N LEU A 36 3.53 10.01 -6.01
CA LEU A 36 3.89 8.68 -6.47
C LEU A 36 3.11 8.25 -7.72
N LYS A 37 1.83 8.64 -7.84
CA LYS A 37 1.06 8.43 -9.08
C LYS A 37 1.69 9.14 -10.27
N ASP A 38 2.12 10.38 -10.08
CA ASP A 38 2.75 11.18 -11.13
C ASP A 38 4.09 10.55 -11.54
N GLU A 39 4.91 10.11 -10.58
CA GLU A 39 6.17 9.40 -10.86
C GLU A 39 5.95 8.07 -11.59
N LEU A 40 4.94 7.30 -11.19
CA LEU A 40 4.59 6.05 -11.87
C LEU A 40 4.04 6.28 -13.29
N SER A 41 3.52 7.47 -13.60
CA SER A 41 3.01 7.76 -14.94
C SER A 41 4.11 7.76 -16.00
N ASP A 42 5.34 8.09 -15.59
CA ASP A 42 6.54 8.07 -16.42
C ASP A 42 7.23 6.69 -16.45
N ALA A 43 6.83 5.75 -15.59
CA ALA A 43 7.38 4.40 -15.53
C ALA A 43 6.87 3.50 -16.66
N SER A 44 7.66 2.48 -17.03
CA SER A 44 7.27 1.50 -18.03
C SER A 44 6.01 0.73 -17.61
N GLU A 45 5.33 0.09 -18.57
CA GLU A 45 4.17 -0.75 -18.28
C GLU A 45 4.53 -1.92 -17.34
N SER A 46 5.70 -2.52 -17.52
CA SER A 46 6.20 -3.60 -16.66
C SER A 46 6.42 -3.14 -15.22
N GLU A 47 7.01 -1.96 -15.02
CA GLU A 47 7.24 -1.39 -13.68
C GLU A 47 5.93 -1.03 -13.00
N ARG A 48 4.99 -0.41 -13.73
CA ARG A 48 3.64 -0.13 -13.20
C ARG A 48 2.91 -1.42 -12.84
N SER A 49 3.00 -2.44 -13.69
CA SER A 49 2.37 -3.74 -13.40
C SER A 49 2.96 -4.36 -12.14
N LEU A 50 4.29 -4.34 -11.98
CA LEU A 50 4.96 -4.84 -10.78
C LEU A 50 4.51 -4.06 -9.53
N PHE A 51 4.41 -2.74 -9.63
CA PHE A 51 3.98 -1.88 -8.53
C PHE A 51 2.58 -2.23 -8.01
N PHE A 52 1.62 -2.48 -8.91
CA PHE A 52 0.25 -2.84 -8.50
C PHE A 52 0.13 -4.25 -7.87
N HIS A 53 1.22 -5.01 -7.79
CA HIS A 53 1.29 -6.23 -6.98
C HIS A 53 1.70 -5.99 -5.53
N ALA A 54 2.16 -4.78 -5.19
CA ALA A 54 2.46 -4.42 -3.80
C ALA A 54 1.16 -4.28 -2.99
N GLU A 55 1.27 -4.43 -1.67
CA GLU A 55 0.13 -4.19 -0.77
C GLU A 55 -0.04 -2.67 -0.53
N PRO A 56 -1.27 -2.12 -0.60
CA PRO A 56 -1.53 -0.70 -0.33
C PRO A 56 -0.99 -0.22 1.03
N LEU A 57 -1.02 -1.08 2.05
CA LEU A 57 -0.47 -0.77 3.37
C LEU A 57 1.05 -0.58 3.33
N GLU A 58 1.76 -1.44 2.60
CA GLU A 58 3.22 -1.37 2.46
C GLU A 58 3.62 -0.11 1.72
N VAL A 59 2.92 0.22 0.62
CA VAL A 59 3.15 1.47 -0.12
C VAL A 59 2.89 2.70 0.74
N ALA A 60 1.80 2.73 1.50
CA ALA A 60 1.51 3.85 2.40
C ALA A 60 2.56 3.98 3.52
N ALA A 61 3.08 2.85 4.01
CA ALA A 61 4.12 2.82 5.03
C ALA A 61 5.47 3.35 4.49
N ASP A 62 5.85 2.91 3.29
CA ASP A 62 7.05 3.38 2.59
C ASP A 62 6.98 4.90 2.33
N LEU A 63 5.83 5.39 1.87
CA LEU A 63 5.57 6.82 1.68
C LEU A 63 5.66 7.63 2.97
N SER A 64 5.20 7.06 4.08
CA SER A 64 5.24 7.69 5.41
C SER A 64 6.61 7.52 6.09
N GLY A 65 7.52 6.72 5.50
CA GLY A 65 8.83 6.41 6.08
C GLY A 65 8.77 5.63 7.39
N VAL A 66 7.70 4.87 7.64
CA VAL A 66 7.49 4.13 8.89
C VAL A 66 7.28 2.65 8.63
N THR A 67 7.65 1.82 9.60
CA THR A 67 7.25 0.41 9.62
C THR A 67 5.86 0.27 10.25
N PRO A 68 4.89 -0.41 9.61
CA PRO A 68 3.55 -0.56 10.18
C PRO A 68 3.58 -1.35 11.48
N THR A 69 2.90 -0.82 12.49
CA THR A 69 2.67 -1.55 13.74
C THR A 69 1.53 -2.56 13.60
N GLU A 70 1.45 -3.52 14.51
CA GLU A 70 0.33 -4.48 14.56
C GLU A 70 -1.03 -3.79 14.70
N SER A 71 -1.11 -2.72 15.50
CA SER A 71 -2.35 -1.94 15.64
C SER A 71 -2.75 -1.24 14.34
N GLN A 72 -1.80 -0.68 13.60
CA GLN A 72 -2.06 -0.06 12.28
C GLN A 72 -2.50 -1.09 11.25
N PHE A 73 -1.94 -2.31 11.30
CA PHE A 73 -2.40 -3.42 10.47
C PHE A 73 -3.85 -3.81 10.78
N LEU A 74 -4.24 -3.87 12.05
CA LEU A 74 -5.64 -4.13 12.43
C LEU A 74 -6.59 -3.02 11.96
N LEU A 75 -6.17 -1.76 12.05
CA LEU A 75 -6.93 -0.62 11.51
C LEU A 75 -7.07 -0.71 9.99
N TYR A 76 -6.00 -1.06 9.29
CA TYR A 76 -6.00 -1.27 7.83
C TYR A 76 -7.00 -2.34 7.40
N ARG A 77 -7.12 -3.43 8.16
CA ARG A 77 -8.14 -4.46 7.90
C ARG A 77 -9.57 -3.95 8.06
N CYS A 78 -9.81 -3.15 9.08
CA CYS A 78 -11.12 -2.50 9.26
C CYS A 78 -11.42 -1.55 8.08
N LEU A 79 -10.42 -0.80 7.63
CA LEU A 79 -10.50 0.13 6.50
C LEU A 79 -10.79 -0.61 5.18
N LEU A 80 -10.08 -1.70 4.88
CA LEU A 80 -10.38 -2.58 3.74
C LEU A 80 -11.81 -3.14 3.81
N GLY A 81 -12.27 -3.53 5.00
CA GLY A 81 -13.63 -4.01 5.18
C GLY A 81 -14.71 -2.98 4.87
N ARG A 82 -14.37 -1.68 4.89
CA ARG A 82 -15.25 -0.54 4.58
C ARG A 82 -15.14 -0.13 3.11
N LEU A 83 -13.92 -0.03 2.58
CA LEU A 83 -13.65 0.48 1.22
C LEU A 83 -13.72 -0.60 0.14
N ALA A 84 -13.36 -1.84 0.50
CA ALA A 84 -13.21 -2.96 -0.42
C ALA A 84 -13.78 -4.24 0.22
N PRO A 85 -15.10 -4.31 0.48
CA PRO A 85 -15.71 -5.48 1.14
C PRO A 85 -15.47 -6.80 0.38
N GLU A 86 -15.30 -6.71 -0.95
CA GLU A 86 -14.93 -7.81 -1.86
C GLU A 86 -13.49 -8.32 -1.61
N ALA A 87 -12.56 -7.43 -1.24
CA ALA A 87 -11.12 -7.72 -1.07
C ALA A 87 -10.80 -8.44 0.26
N LYS A 88 -11.78 -8.56 1.17
CA LYS A 88 -11.66 -9.25 2.47
C LYS A 88 -11.17 -10.70 2.37
N LEU A 89 -11.40 -11.37 1.24
CA LEU A 89 -11.04 -12.77 1.03
C LEU A 89 -9.53 -12.99 0.83
N ALA A 90 -8.82 -12.04 0.21
CA ALA A 90 -7.38 -12.18 -0.06
C ALA A 90 -6.54 -12.01 1.23
N LEU A 91 -6.88 -11.03 2.07
CA LEU A 91 -6.08 -10.68 3.25
C LEU A 91 -6.15 -11.71 4.40
N ARG A 92 -7.15 -12.60 4.39
CA ARG A 92 -7.30 -13.62 5.44
C ARG A 92 -6.29 -14.77 5.28
N ALA A 93 -5.76 -14.99 4.07
CA ALA A 93 -4.75 -16.01 3.80
C ALA A 93 -3.35 -15.58 4.30
N ASP A 94 -2.98 -14.30 4.16
CA ASP A 94 -1.62 -13.81 4.45
C ASP A 94 -1.28 -13.77 5.96
N MET A 95 -2.30 -13.73 6.85
CA MET A 95 -2.10 -13.84 8.30
C MET A 95 -1.60 -15.22 8.77
N ALA A 96 -1.89 -16.28 8.01
CA ALA A 96 -1.47 -17.63 8.40
C ALA A 96 0.04 -17.84 8.19
N ASP A 97 0.67 -17.12 7.25
CA ASP A 97 1.97 -17.51 6.70
C ASP A 97 3.16 -16.56 6.93
N GLY A 98 3.00 -15.33 7.46
CA GLY A 98 4.23 -14.62 7.85
C GLY A 98 4.30 -13.11 7.92
N TRP A 99 3.25 -12.39 8.32
CA TRP A 99 3.40 -10.94 8.59
C TRP A 99 4.55 -10.65 9.57
N SER A 100 4.63 -11.37 10.70
CA SER A 100 5.74 -11.23 11.65
C SER A 100 7.11 -11.54 11.04
N ALA A 101 7.17 -12.45 10.05
CA ALA A 101 8.40 -12.80 9.32
C ALA A 101 8.75 -11.79 8.20
N ARG A 102 7.78 -11.01 7.71
CA ARG A 102 7.98 -9.89 6.78
C ARG A 102 8.43 -8.63 7.52
N VAL A 103 7.77 -8.29 8.63
CA VAL A 103 8.16 -7.16 9.50
C VAL A 103 9.58 -7.35 10.04
N ALA A 104 9.95 -8.56 10.48
CA ALA A 104 11.32 -8.86 10.90
C ALA A 104 12.36 -8.73 9.77
N ARG A 105 11.96 -8.93 8.51
CA ARG A 105 12.83 -8.75 7.34
C ARG A 105 13.02 -7.27 6.97
N ASN A 106 11.98 -6.45 7.13
CA ASN A 106 12.02 -5.01 6.84
C ASN A 106 12.60 -4.16 7.99
N GLN A 107 12.94 -4.76 9.14
CA GLN A 107 13.72 -4.10 10.21
C GLN A 107 15.23 -4.05 9.93
N ALA A 108 15.72 -4.65 8.85
CA ALA A 108 17.06 -4.38 8.36
C ALA A 108 17.08 -2.98 7.72
N PRO A 109 18.03 -2.10 8.08
CA PRO A 109 18.15 -0.80 7.42
C PRO A 109 18.30 -1.02 5.91
N ALA A 110 17.62 -0.19 5.13
CA ALA A 110 17.66 -0.18 3.67
C ALA A 110 19.07 0.17 3.13
N GLU A 111 20.03 -0.73 3.30
CA GLU A 111 21.39 -0.64 2.74
C GLU A 111 21.46 -1.16 1.28
N GLN A 112 20.32 -1.30 0.58
CA GLN A 112 20.30 -1.87 -0.78
C GLN A 112 20.22 -0.85 -1.92
N LEU A 113 20.32 0.46 -1.66
CA LEU A 113 20.35 1.48 -2.74
C LEU A 113 21.69 2.21 -2.91
N THR A 114 22.77 1.80 -2.24
CA THR A 114 24.11 2.40 -2.42
C THR A 114 25.09 1.52 -3.21
N LEU A 115 24.65 0.87 -4.29
CA LEU A 115 25.56 0.11 -5.17
C LEU A 115 25.65 0.60 -6.63
N PHE A 116 25.21 1.83 -6.90
CA PHE A 116 25.51 2.52 -8.16
C PHE A 116 25.93 3.96 -7.88
N GLY A 117 27.19 4.16 -7.49
CA GLY A 117 27.72 5.51 -7.26
C GLY A 117 29.08 5.55 -6.57
N SER A 118 30.13 5.10 -7.26
CA SER A 118 31.55 5.48 -7.10
C SER A 118 32.28 4.65 -8.17
N GLY A 119 32.85 5.19 -9.23
CA GLY A 119 33.82 6.28 -9.28
C GLY A 119 35.06 5.69 -9.96
#